data_AF-A0A7Z2GQA3-F1
#
_entry.id   AF-A0A7Z2GQA3-F1
#
_cell.length_a   1.000
_cell.length_b   1.000
_cell.length_c   1.000
_cell.angle_alpha   90.00
_cell.angle_beta   90.00
_cell.angle_gamma   90.00
#
_symmetry.space_group_name_H-M   'P 1'
#
loop_
_entity.id
_entity.type
_entity.pdbx_description
1 polymer ?
#
loop_
_entity_poly.entity_id
_entity_poly.type
_entity_poly.pdbx_seq_one_letter_code
_entity_poly.pdbx_strand_id
1 'polypeptide(L)'
;MKSSIRSVIAFGCACAALTAPLAARADDSASPCAALKRIVAAAPQHFASLNPADGRAVAQPYGDDAQCATSGKSYQCTWSARDAGSGTNALEGVGADIASCLPDATHDGNAPGRQHFYLGERGSRTEITAQTVGASRVKLSVTHP
;
A
#
# COMPACT_ATOMS: atom_id res chain seq x y z
N MET A 1 -60.39 -51.65 23.13
CA MET A 1 -59.24 -51.24 23.98
C MET A 1 -58.86 -49.81 23.61
N LYS A 2 -58.89 -48.89 24.60
CA LYS A 2 -57.94 -47.78 24.89
C LYS A 2 -57.28 -47.05 23.70
N SER A 3 -57.16 -45.73 23.61
CA SER A 3 -57.37 -44.61 24.54
C SER A 3 -57.22 -43.31 23.73
N SER A 4 -58.00 -42.27 24.04
CA SER A 4 -57.77 -40.90 23.58
C SER A 4 -56.50 -40.32 24.20
N ILE A 5 -55.69 -39.58 23.44
CA ILE A 5 -54.76 -38.55 23.97
C ILE A 5 -54.73 -37.34 23.03
N ARG A 6 -54.93 -36.16 23.63
CA ARG A 6 -54.83 -34.82 23.05
C ARG A 6 -53.40 -34.28 23.20
N SER A 7 -52.91 -33.47 22.27
CA SER A 7 -51.84 -32.45 22.47
C SER A 7 -51.95 -31.44 21.30
N VAL A 8 -52.39 -30.18 21.48
CA VAL A 8 -51.85 -29.03 22.24
C VAL A 8 -50.76 -28.26 21.47
N ILE A 9 -51.20 -27.11 20.95
CA ILE A 9 -50.57 -25.76 20.91
C ILE A 9 -49.34 -25.50 20.01
N ALA A 10 -49.51 -24.41 19.27
CA ALA A 10 -48.63 -23.73 18.34
C ALA A 10 -47.34 -23.16 18.96
N PHE A 11 -46.30 -23.01 18.13
CA PHE A 11 -45.26 -21.99 18.28
C PHE A 11 -44.84 -21.48 16.90
N GLY A 12 -45.03 -20.19 16.65
CA GLY A 12 -44.56 -19.51 15.46
C GLY A 12 -43.05 -19.27 15.49
N CYS A 13 -42.46 -19.11 14.30
CA CYS A 13 -41.24 -18.33 14.15
C CYS A 13 -41.23 -17.70 12.75
N ALA A 14 -41.57 -16.42 12.70
CA ALA A 14 -41.42 -15.60 11.51
C ALA A 14 -39.92 -15.30 11.32
N CYS A 15 -39.26 -16.04 10.43
CA CYS A 15 -37.93 -15.67 9.95
C CYS A 15 -38.10 -14.79 8.71
N ALA A 16 -38.30 -13.48 8.95
CA ALA A 16 -38.02 -12.47 7.93
C ALA A 16 -36.51 -12.50 7.67
N ALA A 17 -36.10 -13.17 6.59
CA ALA A 17 -34.74 -13.13 6.09
C ALA A 17 -34.47 -11.73 5.54
N LEU A 18 -34.09 -10.80 6.42
CA LEU A 18 -33.40 -9.57 6.04
C LEU A 18 -32.02 -9.96 5.53
N THR A 19 -31.94 -10.30 4.25
CA THR A 19 -30.68 -10.34 3.52
C THR A 19 -30.21 -8.89 3.38
N ALA A 20 -29.62 -8.35 4.45
CA ALA A 20 -28.78 -7.18 4.32
C ALA A 20 -27.64 -7.57 3.37
N PRO A 21 -27.32 -6.74 2.36
CA PRO A 21 -26.15 -7.00 1.54
C PRO A 21 -24.95 -6.96 2.49
N LEU A 22 -24.29 -8.11 2.64
CA LEU A 22 -22.89 -8.16 3.05
C LEU A 22 -22.16 -7.26 2.06
N ALA A 23 -21.83 -6.05 2.48
CA ALA A 23 -20.88 -5.22 1.79
C ALA A 23 -19.54 -5.96 1.87
N ALA A 24 -19.34 -6.90 0.95
CA ALA A 24 -18.05 -7.48 0.68
C ALA A 24 -17.13 -6.30 0.31
N ARG A 25 -16.21 -5.96 1.22
CA ARG A 25 -15.08 -5.08 0.95
C ARG A 25 -14.20 -5.83 -0.04
N ALA A 26 -14.50 -5.71 -1.32
CA ALA A 26 -13.61 -6.16 -2.36
C ALA A 26 -12.37 -5.25 -2.26
N ASP A 27 -11.25 -5.85 -1.86
CA ASP A 27 -9.93 -5.27 -1.70
C ASP A 27 -9.59 -4.70 -0.30
N ASP A 28 -9.55 -5.60 0.69
CA ASP A 28 -8.85 -5.36 1.97
C ASP A 28 -7.30 -5.42 1.82
N SER A 29 -6.77 -5.51 0.59
CA SER A 29 -5.35 -5.33 0.36
C SER A 29 -4.98 -3.85 0.58
N ALA A 30 -3.88 -3.62 1.28
CA ALA A 30 -3.44 -2.26 1.54
C ALA A 30 -3.09 -1.56 0.20
N SER A 31 -3.78 -0.47 -0.12
CA SER A 31 -3.60 0.25 -1.40
C SER A 31 -2.21 0.90 -1.51
N PRO A 32 -1.41 0.61 -2.57
CA PRO A 32 -0.13 1.28 -2.82
C PRO A 32 -0.27 2.82 -2.89
N CYS A 33 -1.34 3.31 -3.53
CA CYS A 33 -1.60 4.74 -3.62
C CYS A 33 -1.87 5.40 -2.27
N ALA A 34 -2.65 4.74 -1.40
CA ALA A 34 -2.93 5.28 -0.07
C ALA A 34 -1.63 5.41 0.75
N ALA A 35 -0.76 4.40 0.67
CA ALA A 35 0.54 4.43 1.34
C ALA A 35 1.49 5.49 0.76
N LEU A 36 1.62 5.58 -0.57
CA LEU A 36 2.45 6.61 -1.22
C LEU A 36 2.01 8.03 -0.80
N LYS A 37 0.71 8.31 -0.87
CA LYS A 37 0.15 9.62 -0.46
C LYS A 37 0.43 9.90 1.00
N ARG A 38 0.26 8.91 1.88
CA ARG A 38 0.55 9.05 3.32
C ARG A 38 2.03 9.33 3.60
N ILE A 39 2.93 8.61 2.94
CA ILE A 39 4.39 8.80 3.12
C ILE A 39 4.81 10.20 2.69
N VAL A 40 4.35 10.64 1.50
CA VAL A 40 4.67 11.96 0.95
C VAL A 40 4.06 13.09 1.78
N ALA A 41 2.83 12.94 2.27
CA ALA A 41 2.18 13.92 3.14
C ALA A 41 2.89 14.10 4.49
N ALA A 42 3.59 13.07 4.98
CA ALA A 42 4.36 13.14 6.22
C ALA A 42 5.73 13.83 6.06
N ALA A 43 6.20 14.04 4.82
CA ALA A 43 7.54 14.51 4.54
C ALA A 43 7.87 15.90 5.14
N PRO A 44 6.97 16.92 5.08
CA PRO A 44 7.23 18.23 5.69
C PRO A 44 7.35 18.20 7.23
N GLN A 45 6.87 17.13 7.87
CA GLN A 45 6.98 16.92 9.32
C GLN A 45 8.08 15.91 9.65
N HIS A 46 9.11 15.83 8.79
CA HIS A 46 10.25 14.94 8.97
C HIS A 46 9.83 13.48 9.23
N PHE A 47 8.75 13.06 8.56
CA PHE A 47 8.20 11.70 8.62
C PHE A 47 7.86 11.22 10.04
N ALA A 48 7.67 12.14 11.00
CA ALA A 48 7.49 11.81 12.43
C ALA A 48 6.25 10.97 12.73
N SER A 49 5.24 11.02 11.85
CA SER A 49 4.01 10.23 11.97
C SER A 49 4.11 8.83 11.34
N LEU A 50 5.21 8.51 10.68
CA LEU A 50 5.40 7.24 9.99
C LEU A 50 6.07 6.20 10.89
N ASN A 51 5.72 4.95 10.65
CA ASN A 51 6.35 3.77 11.21
C ASN A 51 6.78 2.82 10.07
N PRO A 52 7.56 1.77 10.37
CA PRO A 52 8.01 0.81 9.35
C PRO A 52 6.91 0.10 8.57
N ALA A 53 5.68 -0.01 9.08
CA ALA A 53 4.60 -0.69 8.38
C ALA A 53 3.96 0.16 7.27
N ASP A 54 4.09 1.50 7.33
CA ASP A 54 3.46 2.41 6.37
C ASP A 54 3.92 2.19 4.92
N GLY A 55 5.15 1.70 4.70
CA GLY A 55 5.68 1.42 3.37
C GLY A 55 5.39 0.02 2.83
N ARG A 56 4.80 -0.89 3.62
CA ARG A 56 4.57 -2.28 3.20
C ARG A 56 3.66 -2.37 1.99
N ALA A 57 2.59 -1.58 1.97
CA ALA A 57 1.62 -1.58 0.87
C ALA A 57 2.21 -1.13 -0.46
N VAL A 58 3.26 -0.28 -0.45
CA VAL A 58 3.96 0.13 -1.68
C VAL A 58 4.78 -1.02 -2.25
N ALA A 59 5.37 -1.85 -1.39
CA ALA A 59 6.18 -2.98 -1.80
C ALA A 59 5.36 -4.23 -2.17
N GLN A 60 4.18 -4.41 -1.55
CA GLN A 60 3.39 -5.65 -1.60
C GLN A 60 3.04 -6.17 -3.00
N PRO A 61 2.81 -5.33 -4.03
CA PRO A 61 2.63 -5.83 -5.40
C PRO A 61 3.89 -6.51 -5.96
N TYR A 62 5.08 -6.13 -5.47
CA TYR A 62 6.38 -6.50 -6.04
C TYR A 62 7.24 -7.36 -5.13
N GLY A 63 6.93 -7.47 -3.83
CA GLY A 63 7.73 -8.16 -2.81
C GLY A 63 7.00 -8.26 -1.46
N ASP A 64 7.50 -9.13 -0.58
CA ASP A 64 6.85 -9.42 0.73
C ASP A 64 7.71 -9.06 1.94
N ASP A 65 9.01 -8.84 1.74
CA ASP A 65 10.02 -8.68 2.79
C ASP A 65 10.42 -7.22 3.01
N ALA A 66 9.49 -6.30 2.81
CA ALA A 66 9.75 -4.87 2.93
C ALA A 66 10.27 -4.48 4.32
N GLN A 67 11.46 -3.89 4.34
CA GLN A 67 12.08 -3.31 5.52
C GLN A 67 12.13 -1.80 5.34
N CYS A 68 11.39 -1.08 6.19
CA CYS A 68 11.31 0.37 6.13
C CYS A 68 11.83 1.02 7.40
N ALA A 69 12.39 2.21 7.26
CA ALA A 69 12.89 3.01 8.36
C ALA A 69 12.76 4.51 8.08
N THR A 70 12.59 5.28 9.15
CA THR A 70 12.65 6.73 9.14
C THR A 70 14.01 7.18 9.66
N SER A 71 14.59 8.21 9.04
CA SER A 71 15.77 8.90 9.54
C SER A 71 15.63 10.39 9.26
N GLY A 72 15.10 11.14 10.23
CA GLY A 72 14.90 12.59 10.21
C GLY A 72 14.28 13.10 8.91
N LYS A 73 15.13 13.44 7.94
CA LYS A 73 14.76 13.96 6.62
C LYS A 73 14.43 12.89 5.57
N SER A 74 14.27 11.63 5.96
CA SER A 74 14.02 10.54 5.02
C SER A 74 13.12 9.43 5.56
N TYR A 75 12.34 8.84 4.66
CA TYR A 75 11.69 7.55 4.83
C TYR A 75 12.18 6.61 3.72
N GLN A 76 12.68 5.44 4.07
CA GLN A 76 13.28 4.51 3.13
C GLN A 76 12.72 3.11 3.33
N CYS A 77 12.44 2.42 2.23
CA CYS A 77 12.03 1.02 2.22
C CYS A 77 12.91 0.23 1.26
N THR A 78 13.27 -1.00 1.61
CA THR A 78 13.95 -1.95 0.70
C THR A 78 13.28 -3.31 0.77
N TRP A 79 13.10 -3.96 -0.37
CA TRP A 79 12.53 -5.30 -0.48
C TRP A 79 13.18 -6.09 -1.62
N SER A 80 13.02 -7.40 -1.58
CA SER A 80 13.33 -8.33 -2.66
C SER A 80 12.14 -8.44 -3.61
N ALA A 81 12.41 -8.55 -4.92
CA ALA A 81 11.36 -8.85 -5.88
C ALA A 81 10.79 -10.26 -5.61
N ARG A 82 9.45 -10.40 -5.60
CA ARG A 82 8.71 -11.64 -5.25
C ARG A 82 9.02 -12.77 -6.23
N ASP A 83 9.08 -12.45 -7.51
CA ASP A 83 9.50 -13.40 -8.52
C ASP A 83 11.02 -13.33 -8.65
N ALA A 84 11.69 -14.41 -9.10
CA ALA A 84 13.07 -14.34 -9.59
C ALA A 84 13.25 -13.38 -10.79
N GLY A 85 12.22 -12.57 -11.09
CA GLY A 85 12.20 -11.46 -12.00
C GLY A 85 13.13 -10.33 -11.53
N SER A 86 13.68 -9.68 -12.54
CA SER A 86 14.62 -8.58 -12.38
C SER A 86 14.08 -7.52 -11.42
N GLY A 87 14.93 -6.98 -10.55
CA GLY A 87 14.65 -5.75 -9.83
C GLY A 87 14.22 -4.61 -10.76
N THR A 88 14.56 -4.67 -12.05
CA THR A 88 14.05 -3.77 -13.09
C THR A 88 12.53 -3.83 -13.23
N ASN A 89 11.91 -5.01 -13.29
CA ASN A 89 10.46 -5.11 -13.46
C ASN A 89 9.72 -4.56 -12.23
N ALA A 90 10.24 -4.89 -11.03
CA ALA A 90 9.72 -4.33 -9.79
C ALA A 90 9.91 -2.80 -9.75
N LEU A 91 11.06 -2.28 -10.21
CA LEU A 91 11.31 -0.86 -10.30
C LEU A 91 10.35 -0.14 -11.26
N GLU A 92 10.10 -0.71 -12.44
CA GLU A 92 9.17 -0.16 -13.43
C GLU A 92 7.75 -0.11 -12.88
N GLY A 93 7.31 -1.18 -12.21
CA GLY A 93 6.02 -1.21 -11.52
C GLY A 93 5.90 -0.11 -10.47
N VAL A 94 6.88 0.02 -9.57
CA VAL A 94 6.90 1.07 -8.54
C VAL A 94 6.88 2.47 -9.17
N GLY A 95 7.61 2.67 -10.26
CA GLY A 95 7.59 3.92 -11.00
C GLY A 95 6.20 4.24 -11.55
N ALA A 96 5.49 3.24 -12.10
CA ALA A 96 4.13 3.40 -12.58
C ALA A 96 3.15 3.73 -11.45
N ASP A 97 3.27 3.07 -10.29
CA ASP A 97 2.48 3.37 -9.10
C ASP A 97 2.73 4.81 -8.62
N ILE A 98 3.99 5.26 -8.55
CA ILE A 98 4.32 6.65 -8.17
C ILE A 98 3.64 7.64 -9.13
N ALA A 99 3.80 7.45 -10.44
CA ALA A 99 3.21 8.33 -11.45
C ALA A 99 1.67 8.35 -11.42
N SER A 100 1.04 7.20 -11.16
CA SER A 100 -0.41 7.06 -11.09
C SER A 100 -0.99 7.64 -9.80
N CYS A 101 -0.35 7.36 -8.67
CA CYS A 101 -0.86 7.70 -7.35
C CYS A 101 -0.56 9.15 -6.93
N LEU A 102 0.47 9.78 -7.50
CA LEU A 102 0.93 11.13 -7.17
C LEU A 102 0.89 12.02 -8.42
N PRO A 103 -0.30 12.47 -8.86
CA PRO A 103 -0.45 13.19 -10.13
C PRO A 103 0.27 14.55 -10.18
N ASP A 104 0.56 15.14 -9.02
CA ASP A 104 1.30 16.41 -8.92
C ASP A 104 2.83 16.21 -8.90
N ALA A 105 3.30 14.96 -8.94
CA ALA A 105 4.73 14.66 -8.97
C ALA A 105 5.30 14.87 -10.38
N THR A 106 6.39 15.61 -10.46
CA THR A 106 7.15 15.75 -11.71
C THR A 106 8.19 14.65 -11.80
N HIS A 107 8.16 13.88 -12.88
CA HIS A 107 9.21 12.92 -13.23
C HIS A 107 10.32 13.63 -14.01
N ASP A 108 11.52 13.70 -13.46
CA ASP A 108 12.62 14.52 -14.03
C ASP A 108 13.90 13.72 -14.35
N GLY A 109 13.86 12.40 -14.19
CA GLY A 109 14.99 11.57 -14.57
C GLY A 109 14.68 10.08 -14.60
N ASN A 110 14.86 9.49 -15.78
CA ASN A 110 14.94 8.04 -15.94
C ASN A 110 16.40 7.68 -16.21
N ALA A 111 17.06 7.01 -15.27
CA ALA A 111 18.37 6.43 -15.48
C ALA A 111 18.25 4.91 -15.36
N PRO A 112 19.11 4.11 -16.02
CA PRO A 112 19.09 2.67 -15.84
C PRO A 112 19.11 2.29 -14.35
N GLY A 113 18.08 1.57 -13.90
CA GLY A 113 17.94 1.16 -12.50
C GLY A 113 17.49 2.25 -11.53
N ARG A 114 17.00 3.42 -11.98
CA ARG A 114 16.46 4.48 -11.12
C ARG A 114 15.31 5.27 -11.77
N GLN A 115 14.22 5.42 -11.02
CA GLN A 115 13.11 6.34 -11.29
C GLN A 115 13.17 7.48 -10.25
N HIS A 116 13.04 8.74 -10.70
CA HIS A 116 13.08 9.90 -9.82
C HIS A 116 11.91 10.85 -10.08
N PHE A 117 11.25 11.25 -9.00
CA PHE A 117 10.13 12.18 -9.00
C PHE A 117 10.31 13.21 -7.90
N TYR A 118 9.70 14.38 -8.06
CA TYR A 118 9.62 15.38 -7.00
C TYR A 118 8.25 16.03 -6.91
N LEU A 119 7.90 16.50 -5.71
CA LEU A 119 6.72 17.34 -5.46
C LEU A 119 7.14 18.65 -4.79
N GLY A 120 6.43 19.73 -5.15
CA GLY A 120 6.59 21.04 -4.53
C GLY A 120 7.65 21.93 -5.19
N GLU A 121 7.88 23.08 -4.57
CA GLU A 121 8.72 24.14 -5.10
C GLU A 121 10.20 23.89 -4.83
N ARG A 122 11.05 24.42 -5.71
CA ARG A 122 12.50 24.34 -5.56
C ARG A 122 12.93 24.96 -4.23
N GLY A 123 13.62 24.18 -3.40
CA GLY A 123 14.03 24.58 -2.04
C GLY A 123 13.18 23.97 -0.91
N SER A 124 12.01 23.40 -1.22
CA SER A 124 11.16 22.65 -0.29
C SER A 124 10.53 21.43 -1.00
N ARG A 125 11.32 20.78 -1.85
CA ARG A 125 10.85 19.61 -2.60
C ARG A 125 10.84 18.37 -1.74
N THR A 126 9.78 17.59 -1.86
CA THR A 126 9.81 16.18 -1.48
C THR A 126 10.34 15.39 -2.66
N GLU A 127 11.51 14.79 -2.51
CA GLU A 127 12.13 13.94 -3.53
C GLU A 127 11.68 12.49 -3.31
N ILE A 128 11.37 11.78 -4.38
CA ILE A 128 10.93 10.37 -4.38
C ILE A 128 11.80 9.62 -5.37
N THR A 129 12.66 8.74 -4.84
CA THR A 129 13.54 7.90 -5.64
C THR A 129 13.16 6.43 -5.46
N ALA A 130 12.89 5.73 -6.56
CA ALA A 130 12.90 4.28 -6.59
C ALA A 130 14.13 3.82 -7.38
N GLN A 131 14.85 2.80 -6.91
CA GLN A 131 16.02 2.28 -7.60
C GLN A 131 16.29 0.82 -7.28
N THR A 132 16.95 0.12 -8.20
CA THR A 132 17.45 -1.23 -7.95
C THR A 132 18.67 -1.21 -7.02
N VAL A 133 18.77 -2.19 -6.13
CA VAL A 133 19.94 -2.46 -5.29
C VAL A 133 20.46 -3.85 -5.62
N GLY A 134 21.47 -3.92 -6.48
CA GLY A 134 21.86 -5.19 -7.11
C GLY A 134 20.78 -5.69 -8.07
N ALA A 135 20.77 -7.00 -8.35
CA ALA A 135 19.94 -7.57 -9.41
C ALA A 135 18.46 -7.80 -9.04
N SER A 136 18.15 -7.99 -7.76
CA SER A 136 16.85 -8.53 -7.32
C SER A 136 16.17 -7.74 -6.20
N ARG A 137 16.71 -6.57 -5.83
CA ARG A 137 16.13 -5.74 -4.77
C ARG A 137 15.79 -4.37 -5.29
N VAL A 138 14.75 -3.77 -4.70
CA VAL A 138 14.33 -2.40 -4.96
C VAL A 138 14.39 -1.63 -3.65
N LYS A 139 14.81 -0.37 -3.75
CA LYS A 139 14.82 0.61 -2.69
C LYS A 139 13.95 1.80 -3.09
N LEU A 140 12.99 2.15 -2.24
CA LEU A 140 12.25 3.41 -2.27
C LEU A 140 12.86 4.35 -1.24
N SER A 141 13.01 5.63 -1.59
CA SER A 141 13.48 6.69 -0.70
C SER A 141 12.66 7.94 -0.94
N VAL A 142 12.05 8.45 0.13
CA VAL A 142 11.36 9.74 0.14
C VAL A 142 12.13 10.66 1.06
N THR A 143 12.55 11.82 0.57
CA THR A 143 13.32 12.79 1.36
C THR A 143 12.71 14.17 1.29
N HIS A 144 12.94 14.97 2.32
CA HIS A 144 12.50 16.37 2.37
C HIS A 144 13.55 17.20 3.12
N PRO A 145 13.92 18.40 2.63
CA PRO A 145 15.00 19.22 3.19
C PRO A 145 14.77 19.68 4.64
#